data_AF-A0A2E4KKU3-F1
#
_entry.id   AF-A0A2E4KKU3-F1
#
_cell.length_a   1.000
_cell.length_b   1.000
_cell.length_c   1.000
_cell.angle_alpha   90.00
_cell.angle_beta   90.00
_cell.angle_gamma   90.00
#
_symmetry.space_group_name_H-M   'P 1'
#
loop_
_entity.id
_entity.type
_entity.pdbx_description
1 polymer ?
#
loop_
_entity_poly.entity_id
_entity_poly.type
_entity_poly.pdbx_seq_one_letter_code
_entity_poly.pdbx_strand_id
1 'polypeptide(L)'
;MVAKPYSPSHIAAVASHFTTMRLSGDVKSRLVTLMCEELDRLVPRMEDETLEQDPERKTLDDPRRSRLNYNRTRELMIDRIKNVDSVGSAAVQAGIDHLESHLGQILRQAAEAAERDRVATIKPRHLDRALLNMKPAEGEGEDEASTEVSAAEEFVASQAGGLITPSALLAMAKSIARMGVTKDALDELLFLYAEVLEDLEEDIRNHAQLGNNPVHFIESINAMRGMMTLGWMRSRLTRAAEHARGRGNKVIELQDIIDSQSYAPE
;
A
#
# COMPACT_ATOMS: atom_id res chain seq x y z
N MET A 1 -22.07 -9.54 30.28
CA MET A 1 -20.73 -9.76 30.85
C MET A 1 -19.81 -8.68 30.30
N VAL A 2 -19.05 -7.99 31.14
CA VAL A 2 -18.06 -7.00 30.68
C VAL A 2 -16.83 -7.75 30.19
N ALA A 3 -16.38 -7.48 28.97
CA ALA A 3 -15.19 -8.09 28.41
C ALA A 3 -13.95 -7.67 29.22
N LYS A 4 -12.96 -8.57 29.34
CA LYS A 4 -11.69 -8.22 29.99
C LYS A 4 -10.91 -7.24 29.09
N PRO A 5 -10.27 -6.20 29.64
CA PRO A 5 -9.42 -5.31 28.86
C PRO A 5 -8.16 -6.05 28.38
N TYR A 6 -7.43 -5.42 27.45
CA TYR A 6 -6.13 -5.91 27.00
C TYR A 6 -5.14 -6.06 28.17
N SER A 7 -4.22 -7.03 28.09
CA SER A 7 -3.14 -7.11 29.06
C SER A 7 -2.06 -6.05 28.75
N PRO A 8 -1.44 -5.43 29.77
CA PRO A 8 -0.34 -4.48 29.56
C PRO A 8 0.83 -5.09 28.79
N SER A 9 1.09 -6.39 28.96
CA SER A 9 2.13 -7.12 28.22
C SER A 9 1.78 -7.26 26.74
N HIS A 10 0.51 -7.50 26.40
CA HIS A 10 0.07 -7.57 25.00
C HIS A 10 0.18 -6.20 24.32
N ILE A 11 -0.28 -5.13 24.96
CA ILE A 11 -0.13 -3.75 24.45
C ILE A 11 1.36 -3.41 24.23
N ALA A 12 2.24 -3.80 25.16
CA ALA A 12 3.67 -3.55 25.00
C ALA A 12 4.30 -4.31 23.81
N ALA A 13 3.87 -5.56 23.57
CA ALA A 13 4.34 -6.33 22.43
C ALA A 13 3.92 -5.64 21.12
N VAL A 14 2.66 -5.26 21.00
CA VAL A 14 2.14 -4.53 19.82
C VAL A 14 2.83 -3.17 19.65
N ALA A 15 3.02 -2.42 20.75
CA ALA A 15 3.65 -1.10 20.73
C ALA A 15 5.10 -1.12 20.19
N SER A 16 5.82 -2.24 20.36
CA SER A 16 7.20 -2.39 19.89
C SER A 16 7.33 -2.32 18.36
N HIS A 17 6.24 -2.52 17.61
CA HIS A 17 6.22 -2.32 16.17
C HIS A 17 6.18 -0.84 15.77
N PHE A 18 5.85 0.07 16.69
CA PHE A 18 5.73 1.51 16.44
C PHE A 18 6.86 2.32 17.08
N THR A 19 7.63 1.74 18.02
CA THR A 19 8.74 2.42 18.67
C THR A 19 9.77 1.44 19.20
N THR A 20 11.04 1.84 19.16
CA THR A 20 12.17 1.11 19.78
C THR A 20 12.37 1.50 21.26
N MET A 21 11.65 2.51 21.75
CA MET A 21 11.75 2.95 23.14
C MET A 21 11.12 1.95 24.12
N ARG A 22 11.76 1.79 25.29
CA ARG A 22 11.21 0.94 26.35
C ARG A 22 10.05 1.63 27.06
N LEU A 23 8.88 0.99 27.06
CA LEU A 23 7.72 1.46 27.83
C LEU A 23 7.82 1.07 29.31
N SER A 24 7.56 2.01 30.21
CA SER A 24 7.43 1.76 31.65
C SER A 24 6.14 0.99 31.96
N GLY A 25 6.05 0.38 33.16
CA GLY A 25 4.86 -0.35 33.59
C GLY A 25 3.60 0.51 33.61
N ASP A 26 3.70 1.72 34.16
CA ASP A 26 2.58 2.67 34.26
C ASP A 26 2.09 3.12 32.88
N VAL A 27 3.01 3.36 31.93
CA VAL A 27 2.65 3.71 30.56
C VAL A 27 1.87 2.58 29.89
N LYS A 28 2.30 1.32 30.05
CA LYS A 28 1.57 0.17 29.50
C LYS A 28 0.15 0.07 30.06
N SER A 29 0.00 0.25 31.37
CA SER A 29 -1.31 0.25 32.03
C SER A 29 -2.18 1.40 31.54
N ARG A 30 -1.61 2.61 31.40
CA ARG A 30 -2.34 3.77 30.89
C ARG A 30 -2.78 3.58 29.43
N LEU A 31 -1.94 2.98 28.59
CA LEU A 31 -2.28 2.68 27.20
C LEU A 31 -3.47 1.71 27.10
N VAL A 32 -3.57 0.71 27.98
CA VAL A 32 -4.76 -0.18 28.03
C VAL A 32 -6.03 0.64 28.24
N THR A 33 -6.03 1.55 29.21
CA THR A 33 -7.17 2.43 29.49
C THR A 33 -7.50 3.30 28.29
N LEU A 34 -6.51 3.95 27.68
CA LEU A 34 -6.70 4.82 26.52
C LEU A 34 -7.29 4.07 25.31
N MET A 35 -6.88 2.81 25.08
CA MET A 35 -7.45 1.99 24.00
C MET A 35 -8.91 1.59 24.26
N CYS A 36 -9.29 1.36 25.52
CA CYS A 36 -10.70 1.15 25.86
C CYS A 36 -11.52 2.43 25.68
N GLU A 37 -11.01 3.58 26.14
CA GLU A 37 -11.65 4.89 25.94
C GLU A 37 -11.77 5.27 24.46
N GLU A 38 -10.88 4.78 23.60
CA GLU A 38 -10.99 4.94 22.14
C GLU A 38 -12.08 4.03 21.55
N LEU A 39 -12.22 2.78 22.03
CA LEU A 39 -13.33 1.91 21.62
C LEU A 39 -14.70 2.49 22.01
N ASP A 40 -14.80 3.09 23.19
CA ASP A 40 -16.02 3.76 23.66
C ASP A 40 -16.45 4.91 22.73
N ARG A 41 -15.49 5.53 22.02
CA ARG A 41 -15.74 6.56 21.00
C ARG A 41 -15.97 5.97 19.60
N LEU A 42 -15.22 4.93 19.24
CA LEU A 42 -15.23 4.33 17.91
C LEU A 42 -16.49 3.52 17.63
N VAL A 43 -16.92 2.67 18.57
CA VAL A 43 -18.00 1.70 18.36
C VAL A 43 -19.34 2.38 18.05
N PRO A 44 -19.80 3.39 18.82
CA PRO A 44 -21.07 4.07 18.49
C PRO A 44 -21.05 4.70 17.09
N ARG A 45 -19.93 5.34 16.72
CA ARG A 45 -19.78 5.90 15.37
C ARG A 45 -19.87 4.83 14.27
N MET A 46 -19.21 3.68 14.47
CA MET A 46 -19.28 2.58 13.50
C MET A 46 -20.69 1.96 13.42
N GLU A 47 -21.40 1.91 14.54
CA GLU A 47 -22.77 1.42 14.60
C GLU A 47 -23.73 2.34 13.84
N ASP A 48 -23.64 3.66 14.09
CA ASP A 48 -24.39 4.68 13.35
C ASP A 48 -24.14 4.58 11.84
N GLU A 49 -22.86 4.56 11.43
CA GLU A 49 -22.48 4.44 10.02
C GLU A 49 -22.94 3.09 9.39
N THR A 50 -22.98 1.99 10.17
CA THR A 50 -23.51 0.70 9.71
C THR A 50 -25.02 0.77 9.45
N LEU A 51 -25.76 1.39 10.37
CA LEU A 51 -27.23 1.49 10.29
C LEU A 51 -27.69 2.55 9.28
N GLU A 52 -26.88 3.58 9.01
CA GLU A 52 -27.11 4.51 7.91
C GLU A 52 -27.07 3.81 6.55
N GLN A 53 -26.18 2.82 6.38
CA GLN A 53 -26.07 2.05 5.14
C GLN A 53 -27.15 0.96 5.04
N ASP A 54 -27.42 0.25 6.14
CA ASP A 54 -28.41 -0.82 6.22
C ASP A 54 -29.13 -0.79 7.59
N PRO A 55 -30.30 -0.14 7.67
CA PRO A 55 -31.03 0.03 8.93
C PRO A 55 -31.45 -1.28 9.62
N GLU A 56 -31.53 -2.39 8.90
CA GLU A 56 -31.94 -3.70 9.44
C GLU A 56 -30.76 -4.57 9.86
N ARG A 57 -29.52 -4.06 9.71
CA ARG A 57 -28.31 -4.82 9.99
C ARG A 57 -28.10 -5.07 11.48
N LYS A 58 -27.89 -6.34 11.83
CA LYS A 58 -27.73 -6.81 13.23
C LYS A 58 -26.28 -7.04 13.67
N THR A 59 -25.33 -6.79 12.78
CA THR A 59 -23.89 -7.01 13.02
C THR A 59 -23.13 -5.76 12.64
N LEU A 60 -22.37 -5.20 13.58
CA LEU A 60 -21.48 -4.06 13.36
C LEU A 60 -20.58 -4.33 12.13
N ASP A 61 -20.57 -3.42 11.17
CA ASP A 61 -19.73 -3.52 9.97
C ASP A 61 -18.57 -2.53 10.02
N ASP A 62 -17.65 -2.64 9.05
CA ASP A 62 -16.74 -1.56 8.70
C ASP A 62 -17.31 -0.78 7.49
N PRO A 63 -18.08 0.29 7.72
CA PRO A 63 -18.77 1.05 6.70
C PRO A 63 -17.83 1.77 5.72
N ARG A 64 -16.52 1.84 6.04
CA ARG A 64 -15.50 2.49 5.21
C ARG A 64 -14.72 1.49 4.36
N ARG A 65 -14.91 0.18 4.55
CA ARG A 65 -14.22 -0.86 3.78
C ARG A 65 -15.02 -1.28 2.55
N SER A 66 -14.51 -0.96 1.37
CA SER A 66 -14.94 -1.54 0.10
C SER A 66 -14.29 -2.91 -0.14
N ARG A 67 -14.61 -3.89 0.72
CA ARG A 67 -13.95 -5.21 0.74
C ARG A 67 -14.90 -6.38 0.47
N LEU A 68 -14.36 -7.53 0.08
CA LEU A 68 -15.12 -8.77 0.02
C LEU A 68 -15.70 -9.10 1.40
N ASN A 69 -16.97 -9.51 1.43
CA ASN A 69 -17.69 -9.74 2.67
C ASN A 69 -17.01 -10.83 3.52
N TYR A 70 -16.76 -10.52 4.79
CA TYR A 70 -16.05 -11.40 5.70
C TYR A 70 -16.79 -12.72 5.96
N ASN A 71 -18.07 -12.65 6.34
CA ASN A 71 -18.86 -13.85 6.66
C ASN A 71 -18.99 -14.76 5.44
N ARG A 72 -19.22 -14.16 4.26
CA ARG A 72 -19.33 -14.92 3.02
C ARG A 72 -18.02 -15.60 2.66
N THR A 73 -16.89 -14.89 2.77
CA THR A 73 -15.57 -15.46 2.51
C THR A 73 -15.26 -16.60 3.48
N ARG A 74 -15.61 -16.44 4.77
CA ARG A 74 -15.45 -17.47 5.79
C ARG A 74 -16.22 -18.75 5.45
N GLU A 75 -17.50 -18.65 5.10
CA GLU A 75 -18.32 -19.81 4.70
C GLU A 75 -17.70 -20.53 3.50
N LEU A 76 -17.29 -19.78 2.47
CA LEU A 76 -16.64 -20.34 1.28
C LEU A 76 -15.32 -21.05 1.61
N MET A 77 -14.57 -20.58 2.60
CA MET A 77 -13.36 -21.25 3.07
C MET A 77 -13.69 -22.52 3.86
N ILE A 78 -14.71 -22.50 4.72
CA ILE A 78 -15.19 -23.67 5.47
C ILE A 78 -15.60 -24.80 4.52
N ASP A 79 -16.26 -24.48 3.41
CA ASP A 79 -16.65 -25.49 2.41
C ASP A 79 -15.45 -26.17 1.70
N ARG A 80 -14.23 -25.63 1.85
CA ARG A 80 -13.01 -26.09 1.15
C ARG A 80 -11.99 -26.76 2.04
N ILE A 81 -12.07 -26.60 3.37
CA ILE A 81 -11.18 -27.28 4.30
C ILE A 81 -11.57 -28.77 4.42
N LYS A 82 -10.56 -29.65 4.49
CA LYS A 82 -10.76 -31.11 4.57
C LYS A 82 -10.25 -31.74 5.85
N ASN A 83 -9.14 -31.20 6.38
CA ASN A 83 -8.40 -31.79 7.49
C ASN A 83 -8.57 -31.01 8.80
N VAL A 84 -9.34 -29.92 8.78
CA VAL A 84 -9.61 -29.06 9.95
C VAL A 84 -11.09 -28.71 9.95
N ASP A 85 -11.65 -28.42 11.12
CA ASP A 85 -13.10 -28.25 11.31
C ASP A 85 -13.57 -26.79 11.22
N SER A 86 -12.65 -25.82 11.23
CA SER A 86 -13.03 -24.39 11.25
C SER A 86 -11.97 -23.48 10.63
N VAL A 87 -12.40 -22.27 10.27
CA VAL A 87 -11.54 -21.20 9.77
C VAL A 87 -11.48 -20.07 10.80
N GLY A 88 -10.25 -19.77 11.26
CA GLY A 88 -9.97 -18.69 12.20
C GLY A 88 -10.02 -17.31 11.54
N SER A 89 -10.25 -16.27 12.34
CA SER A 89 -10.50 -14.92 11.81
C SER A 89 -9.33 -14.31 11.03
N ALA A 90 -8.10 -14.56 11.46
CA ALA A 90 -6.90 -14.15 10.75
C ALA A 90 -6.78 -14.83 9.37
N ALA A 91 -7.16 -16.11 9.28
CA ALA A 91 -7.14 -16.83 8.01
C ALA A 91 -8.20 -16.28 7.03
N VAL A 92 -9.39 -15.92 7.52
CA VAL A 92 -10.41 -15.25 6.70
C VAL A 92 -9.88 -13.92 6.17
N GLN A 93 -9.27 -13.11 7.04
CA GLN A 93 -8.74 -11.81 6.64
C GLN A 93 -7.64 -11.92 5.57
N ALA A 94 -6.70 -12.84 5.75
CA ALA A 94 -5.67 -13.14 4.76
C ALA A 94 -6.28 -13.67 3.45
N GLY A 95 -7.34 -14.48 3.53
CA GLY A 95 -8.08 -14.95 2.37
C GLY A 95 -8.73 -13.81 1.58
N ILE A 96 -9.37 -12.85 2.26
CA ILE A 96 -9.94 -11.65 1.64
C ILE A 96 -8.83 -10.83 0.96
N ASP A 97 -7.71 -10.57 1.65
CA ASP A 97 -6.57 -9.82 1.10
C ASP A 97 -6.05 -10.49 -0.20
N HIS A 98 -5.91 -11.82 -0.18
CA HIS A 98 -5.46 -12.60 -1.34
C HIS A 98 -6.47 -12.56 -2.50
N LEU A 99 -7.76 -12.77 -2.23
CA LEU A 99 -8.81 -12.76 -3.25
C LEU A 99 -8.97 -11.40 -3.91
N GLU A 100 -8.88 -10.31 -3.14
CA GLU A 100 -8.93 -8.95 -3.69
C GLU A 100 -7.72 -8.64 -4.56
N SER A 101 -6.52 -9.06 -4.13
CA SER A 101 -5.30 -8.94 -4.93
C SER A 101 -5.43 -9.70 -6.26
N HIS A 102 -5.93 -10.93 -6.20
CA HIS A 102 -6.16 -11.76 -7.38
C HIS A 102 -7.23 -11.17 -8.32
N LEU A 103 -8.35 -10.70 -7.77
CA LEU A 103 -9.39 -10.00 -8.53
C LEU A 103 -8.83 -8.76 -9.24
N GLY A 104 -8.02 -7.97 -8.54
CA GLY A 104 -7.36 -6.79 -9.11
C GLY A 104 -6.44 -7.15 -10.28
N GLN A 105 -5.66 -8.22 -10.16
CA GLN A 105 -4.82 -8.71 -11.25
C GLN A 105 -5.65 -9.17 -12.47
N ILE A 106 -6.74 -9.93 -12.25
CA ILE A 106 -7.65 -10.39 -13.31
C ILE A 106 -8.25 -9.19 -14.07
N LEU A 107 -8.85 -8.26 -13.32
CA LEU A 107 -9.56 -7.12 -13.91
C LEU A 107 -8.60 -6.21 -14.68
N ARG A 108 -7.38 -6.06 -14.21
CA ARG A 108 -6.34 -5.30 -14.91
C ARG A 108 -5.99 -5.91 -16.26
N GLN A 109 -5.65 -7.19 -16.30
CA GLN A 109 -5.32 -7.85 -17.56
C GLN A 109 -6.51 -7.84 -18.53
N ALA A 110 -7.73 -7.99 -18.01
CA ALA A 110 -8.94 -7.88 -18.81
C ALA A 110 -9.19 -6.45 -19.31
N ALA A 111 -8.86 -5.43 -18.52
CA ALA A 111 -8.92 -4.03 -18.93
C ALA A 111 -7.92 -3.72 -20.04
N GLU A 112 -6.67 -4.17 -19.92
CA GLU A 112 -5.67 -4.01 -20.98
C GLU A 112 -6.09 -4.70 -22.29
N ALA A 113 -6.71 -5.88 -22.19
CA ALA A 113 -7.25 -6.57 -23.36
C ALA A 113 -8.40 -5.77 -24.01
N ALA A 114 -9.27 -5.15 -23.20
CA ALA A 114 -10.33 -4.27 -23.69
C ALA A 114 -9.77 -2.99 -24.34
N GLU A 115 -8.71 -2.42 -23.78
CA GLU A 115 -8.04 -1.23 -24.30
C GLU A 115 -7.35 -1.50 -25.65
N ARG A 116 -6.69 -2.67 -25.80
CA ARG A 116 -6.15 -3.12 -27.09
C ARG A 116 -7.25 -3.26 -28.16
N ASP A 117 -8.43 -3.71 -27.76
CA ASP A 117 -9.63 -3.79 -28.61
C ASP A 117 -10.33 -2.41 -28.77
N ARG A 118 -9.80 -1.33 -28.17
CA ARG A 118 -10.32 0.05 -28.18
C ARG A 118 -11.76 0.19 -27.71
N VAL A 119 -12.14 -0.59 -26.70
CA VAL A 119 -13.48 -0.54 -26.12
C VAL A 119 -13.44 -0.18 -24.64
N ALA A 120 -14.36 0.69 -24.21
CA ALA A 120 -14.47 1.13 -22.83
C ALA A 120 -15.23 0.14 -21.92
N THR A 121 -15.36 -1.12 -22.32
CA THR A 121 -16.15 -2.13 -21.58
C THR A 121 -15.45 -3.48 -21.62
N ILE A 122 -15.16 -4.04 -20.44
CA ILE A 122 -14.63 -5.40 -20.29
C ILE A 122 -15.75 -6.40 -20.65
N LYS A 123 -15.48 -7.30 -21.60
CA LYS A 123 -16.39 -8.34 -22.08
C LYS A 123 -15.80 -9.71 -21.75
N PRO A 124 -16.59 -10.80 -21.77
CA PRO A 124 -16.10 -12.16 -21.48
C PRO A 124 -14.81 -12.51 -22.22
N ARG A 125 -14.72 -12.21 -23.52
CA ARG A 125 -13.50 -12.41 -24.32
C ARG A 125 -12.22 -11.75 -23.76
N HIS A 126 -12.33 -10.62 -23.07
CA HIS A 126 -11.16 -9.94 -22.49
C HIS A 126 -10.74 -10.63 -21.19
N LEU A 127 -11.72 -11.11 -20.41
CA LEU A 127 -11.48 -11.94 -19.23
C LEU A 127 -10.84 -13.29 -19.64
N ASP A 128 -11.34 -13.94 -20.68
CA ASP A 128 -10.77 -15.20 -21.17
C ASP A 128 -9.29 -15.02 -21.57
N ARG A 129 -8.96 -13.91 -22.24
CA ARG A 129 -7.58 -13.56 -22.59
C ARG A 129 -6.71 -13.29 -21.36
N ALA A 130 -7.25 -12.61 -20.35
CA ALA A 130 -6.56 -12.42 -19.07
C ALA A 130 -6.25 -13.76 -18.38
N LEU A 131 -7.23 -14.65 -18.31
CA LEU A 131 -7.05 -15.96 -17.67
C LEU A 131 -6.03 -16.84 -18.40
N LEU A 132 -5.92 -16.74 -19.74
CA LEU A 132 -4.88 -17.43 -20.51
C LEU A 132 -3.47 -16.93 -20.16
N ASN A 133 -3.31 -15.63 -19.92
CA ASN A 133 -2.03 -15.03 -19.56
C ASN A 133 -1.64 -15.25 -18.09
N MET A 134 -2.59 -15.68 -17.25
CA MET A 134 -2.37 -15.99 -15.83
C MET A 134 -2.01 -17.45 -15.55
N LYS A 135 -2.22 -18.37 -16.50
CA LYS A 135 -1.83 -19.76 -16.32
C LYS A 135 -0.30 -19.87 -16.34
N PRO A 136 0.34 -20.53 -15.35
CA PRO A 136 1.73 -20.95 -15.50
C PRO A 136 1.83 -21.85 -16.73
N ALA A 137 2.88 -21.70 -17.53
CA ALA A 137 3.16 -22.64 -18.60
C ALA A 137 3.28 -24.05 -18.00
N GLU A 138 2.40 -24.97 -18.41
CA GLU A 138 2.53 -26.38 -18.03
C GLU A 138 3.75 -26.96 -18.77
N GLY A 139 4.88 -27.05 -18.07
CA GLY A 139 6.11 -27.64 -18.57
C GLY A 139 7.19 -27.61 -17.49
N GLU A 140 7.67 -28.79 -17.10
CA GLU A 140 8.68 -29.04 -16.07
C GLU A 140 9.95 -28.18 -16.25
N GLY A 141 10.44 -27.65 -15.13
CA GLY A 141 11.76 -27.01 -15.04
C GLY A 141 11.82 -26.08 -13.85
N GLU A 142 12.63 -26.44 -12.86
CA GLU A 142 13.17 -25.48 -11.89
C GLU A 142 13.95 -24.42 -12.67
N ASP A 143 13.27 -23.33 -13.01
CA ASP A 143 13.92 -22.08 -13.35
C ASP A 143 13.22 -21.00 -12.53
N GLU A 144 14.04 -20.20 -11.86
CA GLU A 144 13.62 -19.01 -11.12
C GLU A 144 12.85 -18.09 -12.06
N ALA A 145 11.53 -18.30 -12.12
CA ALA A 145 10.61 -17.42 -12.80
C ALA A 145 10.64 -16.09 -12.06
N SER A 146 11.46 -15.21 -12.58
CA SER A 146 11.55 -13.81 -12.22
C SER A 146 10.14 -13.26 -12.37
N THR A 147 9.47 -13.05 -11.23
CA THR A 147 8.20 -12.34 -11.17
C THR A 147 8.46 -10.93 -11.72
N GLU A 148 8.21 -10.73 -13.01
CA GLU A 148 8.14 -9.41 -13.61
C GLU A 148 6.97 -8.69 -12.94
N VAL A 149 7.30 -7.94 -11.88
CA VAL A 149 6.42 -7.00 -11.21
C VAL A 149 6.02 -5.96 -12.27
N SER A 150 4.89 -6.22 -12.93
CA SER A 150 4.32 -5.32 -13.93
C SER A 150 4.01 -3.97 -13.29
N ALA A 151 4.18 -2.88 -14.06
CA ALA A 151 4.03 -1.45 -13.68
C ALA A 151 2.70 -1.07 -12.99
N ALA A 152 1.81 -2.03 -12.79
CA ALA A 152 0.52 -1.87 -12.15
C ALA A 152 0.47 -2.50 -10.74
N GLU A 153 1.37 -3.42 -10.36
CA GLU A 153 1.57 -3.77 -8.93
C GLU A 153 2.12 -2.55 -8.15
N GLU A 154 2.90 -1.72 -8.83
CA GLU A 154 3.36 -0.38 -8.42
C GLU A 154 2.20 0.61 -8.11
N PHE A 155 1.06 0.48 -8.80
CA PHE A 155 -0.13 1.33 -8.58
C PHE A 155 -0.98 0.90 -7.37
N VAL A 156 -0.92 -0.37 -6.97
CA VAL A 156 -1.73 -0.90 -5.85
C VAL A 156 -1.01 -0.69 -4.50
N ALA A 157 0.31 -0.86 -4.46
CA ALA A 157 1.10 -0.55 -3.27
C ALA A 157 0.99 0.94 -2.87
N SER A 158 0.87 1.83 -3.86
CA SER A 158 0.75 3.29 -3.68
C SER A 158 -0.64 3.78 -3.24
N GLN A 159 -1.72 3.02 -3.48
CA GLN A 159 -3.06 3.38 -3.00
C GLN A 159 -3.40 2.82 -1.61
N ALA A 160 -2.67 1.81 -1.13
CA ALA A 160 -3.00 1.10 0.11
C ALA A 160 -2.15 1.50 1.33
N GLY A 161 -1.29 2.53 1.23
CA GLY A 161 -0.40 2.91 2.33
C GLY A 161 0.66 1.86 2.66
N GLY A 162 1.02 1.01 1.69
CA GLY A 162 2.10 0.04 1.84
C GLY A 162 3.45 0.73 1.74
N LEU A 163 4.35 0.48 2.71
CA LEU A 163 5.75 0.92 2.69
C LEU A 163 6.39 0.62 1.33
N ILE A 164 7.01 1.64 0.72
CA ILE A 164 7.79 1.48 -0.51
C ILE A 164 8.94 0.52 -0.21
N THR A 165 8.95 -0.64 -0.87
CA THR A 165 10.04 -1.60 -0.73
C THR A 165 11.15 -1.34 -1.77
N PRO A 166 12.41 -1.67 -1.46
CA PRO A 166 13.51 -1.61 -2.43
C PRO A 166 13.23 -2.38 -3.73
N SER A 167 12.50 -3.48 -3.64
CA SER A 167 12.08 -4.28 -4.79
C SER A 167 11.06 -3.56 -5.70
N ALA A 168 10.12 -2.82 -5.12
CA ALA A 168 9.17 -2.01 -5.88
C ALA A 168 9.89 -0.85 -6.60
N LEU A 169 10.88 -0.25 -5.93
CA LEU A 169 11.71 0.81 -6.49
C LEU A 169 12.61 0.35 -7.65
N LEU A 170 13.21 -0.85 -7.54
CA LEU A 170 13.96 -1.46 -8.63
C LEU A 170 13.08 -1.79 -9.84
N ALA A 171 11.85 -2.26 -9.62
CA ALA A 171 10.89 -2.50 -10.68
C ALA A 171 10.49 -1.20 -11.39
N MET A 172 10.26 -0.13 -10.63
CA MET A 172 10.01 1.24 -11.12
C MET A 172 11.13 1.76 -12.01
N ALA A 173 12.38 1.65 -11.57
CA ALA A 173 13.50 2.14 -12.35
C ALA A 173 13.68 1.36 -13.65
N LYS A 174 13.47 0.04 -13.62
CA LYS A 174 13.47 -0.79 -14.85
C LYS A 174 12.34 -0.39 -15.80
N SER A 175 11.12 -0.11 -15.30
CA SER A 175 9.97 0.23 -16.13
C SER A 175 10.04 1.66 -16.70
N ILE A 176 10.47 2.63 -15.90
CA ILE A 176 10.44 4.06 -16.23
C ILE A 176 11.74 4.51 -16.90
N ALA A 177 12.88 4.17 -16.33
CA ALA A 177 14.17 4.62 -16.83
C ALA A 177 14.77 3.66 -17.88
N ARG A 178 14.24 2.44 -18.00
CA ARG A 178 14.82 1.34 -18.80
C ARG A 178 16.29 1.08 -18.48
N MET A 179 16.68 1.36 -17.23
CA MET A 179 18.05 1.25 -16.73
C MET A 179 18.05 0.46 -15.43
N GLY A 180 19.14 -0.25 -15.15
CA GLY A 180 19.38 -0.79 -13.81
C GLY A 180 19.68 0.32 -12.83
N VAL A 181 19.56 0.05 -11.53
CA VAL A 181 19.96 0.97 -10.44
C VAL A 181 20.90 0.22 -9.53
N THR A 182 22.01 0.84 -9.15
CA THR A 182 22.92 0.24 -8.15
C THR A 182 22.26 0.23 -6.78
N LYS A 183 22.70 -0.68 -5.91
CA LYS A 183 22.19 -0.75 -4.53
C LYS A 183 22.37 0.59 -3.79
N ASP A 184 23.53 1.22 -3.92
CA ASP A 184 23.83 2.50 -3.25
C ASP A 184 22.92 3.63 -3.75
N ALA A 185 22.61 3.67 -5.05
CA ALA A 185 21.66 4.63 -5.62
C ALA A 185 20.22 4.38 -5.14
N LEU A 186 19.85 3.12 -4.93
CA LEU A 186 18.55 2.72 -4.42
C LEU A 186 18.37 3.14 -2.96
N ASP A 187 19.39 2.89 -2.14
CA ASP A 187 19.39 3.22 -0.71
C ASP A 187 19.32 4.75 -0.52
N GLU A 188 20.07 5.52 -1.31
CA GLU A 188 20.01 6.99 -1.31
C GLU A 188 18.63 7.52 -1.74
N LEU A 189 18.02 6.93 -2.77
CA LEU A 189 16.71 7.37 -3.24
C LEU A 189 15.59 7.11 -2.22
N LEU A 190 15.69 6.01 -1.46
CA LEU A 190 14.77 5.73 -0.35
C LEU A 190 14.99 6.68 0.82
N PHE A 191 16.24 7.01 1.14
CA PHE A 191 16.58 7.99 2.16
C PHE A 191 16.00 9.36 1.82
N LEU A 192 16.22 9.85 0.60
CA LEU A 192 15.69 11.14 0.14
C LEU A 192 14.16 11.16 0.11
N TYR A 193 13.51 10.05 -0.26
CA TYR A 193 12.06 9.94 -0.22
C TYR A 193 11.52 10.10 1.21
N ALA A 194 12.18 9.49 2.19
CA ALA A 194 11.79 9.60 3.60
C ALA A 194 11.97 11.03 4.13
N GLU A 195 13.11 11.67 3.84
CA GLU A 195 13.39 13.06 4.24
C GLU A 195 12.34 14.04 3.69
N VAL A 196 12.05 13.98 2.39
CA VAL A 196 11.04 14.86 1.76
C VAL A 196 9.64 14.61 2.31
N LEU A 197 9.33 13.37 2.69
CA LEU A 197 8.03 13.06 3.30
C LEU A 197 7.92 13.66 4.70
N GLU A 198 8.97 13.57 5.52
CA GLU A 198 9.02 14.16 6.86
C GLU A 198 8.88 15.68 6.81
N ASP A 199 9.63 16.35 5.92
CA ASP A 199 9.53 17.81 5.71
C ASP A 199 8.10 18.23 5.36
N LEU A 200 7.44 17.47 4.49
CA LEU A 200 6.12 17.77 4.01
C LEU A 200 5.03 17.55 5.06
N GLU A 201 5.20 16.54 5.91
CA GLU A 201 4.35 16.32 7.09
C GLU A 201 4.49 17.45 8.11
N GLU A 202 5.72 17.91 8.34
CA GLU A 202 6.00 19.06 9.20
C GLU A 202 5.37 20.35 8.65
N ASP A 203 5.53 20.62 7.35
CA ASP A 203 4.93 21.77 6.67
C ASP A 203 3.40 21.77 6.76
N ILE A 204 2.76 20.62 6.49
CA ILE A 204 1.30 20.49 6.60
C ILE A 204 0.85 20.74 8.03
N ARG A 205 1.56 20.20 9.04
CA ARG A 205 1.23 20.39 10.45
C ARG A 205 1.34 21.86 10.87
N ASN A 206 2.42 22.52 10.46
CA ASN A 206 2.67 23.92 10.77
C ASN A 206 1.60 24.84 10.12
N HIS A 207 1.23 24.58 8.87
CA HIS A 207 0.26 25.43 8.16
C HIS A 207 -1.20 25.09 8.46
N ALA A 208 -1.52 23.85 8.87
CA ALA A 208 -2.86 23.47 9.33
C ALA A 208 -3.24 24.13 10.66
N GLN A 209 -2.28 24.32 11.56
CA GLN A 209 -2.54 24.80 12.93
C GLN A 209 -2.52 26.33 13.06
N LEU A 210 -1.81 27.04 12.17
CA LEU A 210 -1.54 28.47 12.31
C LEU A 210 -2.43 29.39 11.46
N GLY A 211 -3.38 28.85 10.69
CA GLY A 211 -4.24 29.65 9.81
C GLY A 211 -3.47 30.43 8.73
N ASN A 212 -2.21 30.06 8.48
CA ASN A 212 -1.33 30.73 7.54
C ASN A 212 -1.41 30.09 6.15
N ASN A 213 -1.52 30.98 5.17
CA ASN A 213 -1.49 30.74 3.72
C ASN A 213 -2.16 29.43 3.23
N PRO A 214 -3.49 29.43 2.98
CA PRO A 214 -4.20 28.26 2.50
C PRO A 214 -3.68 27.74 1.15
N VAL A 215 -3.00 28.58 0.36
CA VAL A 215 -2.37 28.17 -0.90
C VAL A 215 -1.21 27.20 -0.60
N HIS A 216 -0.33 27.56 0.34
CA HIS A 216 0.81 26.72 0.72
C HIS A 216 0.35 25.39 1.31
N PHE A 217 -0.70 25.40 2.13
CA PHE A 217 -1.30 24.18 2.67
C PHE A 217 -1.83 23.25 1.56
N ILE A 218 -2.53 23.80 0.57
CA ILE A 218 -3.03 23.02 -0.58
C ILE A 218 -1.87 22.49 -1.43
N GLU A 219 -0.82 23.28 -1.63
CA GLU A 219 0.40 22.87 -2.33
C GLU A 219 1.09 21.70 -1.62
N SER A 220 1.27 21.77 -0.29
CA SER A 220 1.87 20.69 0.48
C SER A 220 1.03 19.41 0.45
N ILE A 221 -0.30 19.51 0.53
CA ILE A 221 -1.21 18.36 0.40
C ILE A 221 -1.13 17.73 -1.01
N ASN A 222 -1.05 18.55 -2.06
CA ASN A 222 -0.90 18.06 -3.42
C ASN A 222 0.46 17.39 -3.65
N ALA A 223 1.54 17.96 -3.09
CA ALA A 223 2.85 17.34 -3.09
C ALA A 223 2.83 16.00 -2.32
N MET A 224 2.09 15.91 -1.21
CA MET A 224 1.99 14.70 -0.40
C MET A 224 1.25 13.61 -1.16
N ARG A 225 0.17 13.99 -1.86
CA ARG A 225 -0.52 13.11 -2.81
C ARG A 225 0.42 12.65 -3.94
N GLY A 226 1.30 13.54 -4.42
CA GLY A 226 2.36 13.23 -5.38
C GLY A 226 3.38 12.21 -4.86
N MET A 227 3.76 12.30 -3.59
CA MET A 227 4.62 11.32 -2.91
C MET A 227 3.91 9.97 -2.76
N MET A 228 2.68 9.96 -2.23
CA MET A 228 1.87 8.75 -2.05
C MET A 228 1.60 8.01 -3.36
N THR A 229 1.39 8.74 -4.46
CA THR A 229 1.21 8.17 -5.80
C THR A 229 2.54 7.87 -6.51
N LEU A 230 3.67 7.95 -5.80
CA LEU A 230 5.03 7.72 -6.30
C LEU A 230 5.46 8.67 -7.42
N GLY A 231 4.67 9.68 -7.79
CA GLY A 231 4.95 10.61 -8.87
C GLY A 231 6.28 11.35 -8.70
N TRP A 232 6.62 11.70 -7.45
CA TRP A 232 7.93 12.28 -7.11
C TRP A 232 9.08 11.32 -7.43
N MET A 233 8.93 10.05 -7.07
CA MET A 233 9.95 9.01 -7.28
C MET A 233 10.15 8.72 -8.78
N ARG A 234 9.07 8.74 -9.57
CA ARG A 234 9.15 8.64 -11.04
C ARG A 234 9.88 9.83 -11.66
N SER A 235 9.57 11.04 -11.21
CA SER A 235 10.25 12.25 -11.70
C SER A 235 11.75 12.24 -11.35
N ARG A 236 12.11 11.80 -10.14
CA ARG A 236 13.50 11.67 -9.70
C ARG A 236 14.26 10.62 -10.49
N LEU A 237 13.71 9.42 -10.64
CA LEU A 237 14.32 8.36 -11.44
C LEU A 237 14.49 8.75 -12.91
N THR A 238 13.54 9.51 -13.48
CA THR A 238 13.65 10.01 -14.85
C THR A 238 14.84 10.97 -15.00
N ARG A 239 15.00 11.91 -14.07
CA ARG A 239 16.14 12.85 -14.08
C ARG A 239 17.47 12.14 -13.87
N ALA A 240 17.55 11.23 -12.90
CA ALA A 240 18.76 10.45 -12.66
C ALA A 240 19.13 9.60 -13.89
N ALA A 241 18.14 9.06 -14.61
CA ALA A 241 18.37 8.35 -15.87
C ALA A 241 18.90 9.26 -16.98
N GLU A 242 18.42 10.51 -17.07
CA GLU A 242 18.94 11.50 -18.01
C GLU A 242 20.41 11.84 -17.72
N HIS A 243 20.77 12.02 -16.45
CA HIS A 243 22.14 12.25 -16.01
C HIS A 243 23.04 11.06 -16.35
N ALA A 244 22.61 9.85 -16.01
CA ALA A 244 23.34 8.62 -16.31
C ALA A 244 23.56 8.45 -17.82
N ARG A 245 22.53 8.71 -18.65
CA ARG A 245 22.65 8.66 -20.12
C ARG A 245 23.58 9.74 -20.67
N GLY A 246 23.54 10.96 -20.11
CA GLY A 246 24.45 12.05 -20.48
C GLY A 246 25.92 11.70 -20.25
N ARG A 247 26.20 10.83 -19.27
CA ARG A 247 27.55 10.28 -18.98
C ARG A 247 27.87 8.99 -19.73
N GLY A 248 26.95 8.46 -20.54
CA GLY A 248 27.10 7.21 -21.29
C GLY A 248 26.89 5.92 -20.48
N ASN A 249 26.36 6.03 -19.26
CA ASN A 249 26.13 4.89 -18.37
C ASN A 249 24.82 4.17 -18.72
N LYS A 250 24.79 2.86 -18.48
CA LYS A 250 23.60 1.98 -18.68
C LYS A 250 22.84 1.68 -17.37
N VAL A 251 23.39 2.13 -16.25
CA VAL A 251 22.89 1.91 -14.89
C VAL A 251 22.92 3.27 -14.18
N ILE A 252 21.90 3.54 -13.37
CA ILE A 252 21.83 4.71 -12.50
C ILE A 252 22.70 4.44 -11.26
N GLU A 253 23.67 5.32 -11.03
CA GLU A 253 24.59 5.26 -9.90
C GLU A 253 24.22 6.30 -8.83
N LEU A 254 24.85 6.18 -7.66
CA LEU A 254 24.60 7.07 -6.52
C LEU A 254 24.71 8.55 -6.92
N GLN A 255 25.74 8.90 -7.67
CA GLN A 255 25.99 10.26 -8.12
C GLN A 255 24.84 10.80 -9.00
N ASP A 256 24.20 9.97 -9.80
CA ASP A 256 23.06 10.41 -10.64
C ASP A 256 21.84 10.77 -9.80
N ILE A 257 21.65 10.11 -8.66
CA ILE A 257 20.60 10.44 -7.69
C ILE A 257 20.92 11.75 -6.97
N ILE A 258 22.16 11.91 -6.50
CA ILE A 258 22.64 13.15 -5.85
C ILE A 258 22.54 14.34 -6.81
N ASP A 259 23.02 14.20 -8.04
CA ASP A 259 22.98 15.28 -9.03
C ASP A 259 21.56 15.62 -9.43
N SER A 260 20.63 14.65 -9.39
CA SER A 260 19.22 14.93 -9.62
C SER A 260 18.64 15.92 -8.61
N GLN A 261 19.20 15.99 -7.38
CA GLN A 261 18.73 16.86 -6.30
C GLN A 261 18.84 18.35 -6.64
N SER A 262 19.81 18.73 -7.47
CA SER A 262 20.15 20.12 -7.75
C SER A 262 19.62 20.59 -9.11
N TYR A 263 18.51 21.31 -9.10
CA TYR A 263 18.26 22.39 -10.07
C TYR A 263 17.46 23.51 -9.39
N ALA A 264 18.16 24.59 -9.06
CA ALA A 264 17.57 25.91 -9.01
C ALA A 264 17.27 26.34 -10.45
N PRO A 265 16.10 26.94 -10.74
CA PRO A 265 15.79 27.40 -12.08
C PRO A 265 16.75 28.53 -12.48
N GLU A 266 17.30 28.47 -13.70
CA GLU A 266 17.58 29.69 -14.47
C GLU A 266 16.28 30.24 -15.06
#